data_AF-A0A523X9L3-F1
#
_entry.id   AF-A0A523X9L3-F1
#
_cell.length_a   1.000
_cell.length_b   1.000
_cell.length_c   1.000
_cell.angle_alpha   90.00
_cell.angle_beta   90.00
_cell.angle_gamma   90.00
#
_symmetry.space_group_name_H-M   'P 1'
#
loop_
_entity.id
_entity.type
_entity.pdbx_description
1 polymer ?
#
loop_
_entity_poly.entity_id
_entity_poly.type
_entity_poly.pdbx_seq_one_letter_code
_entity_poly.pdbx_strand_id
1 'polypeptide(L)'
;MERVFSFPKIGKYTEVFIQMLKSFGLNVLTPPPITERTIKLGVKHSADMMCYPFKVTLGNFIEEIEQGANCLIMYDSRGKCRLRHYWMLHELILRNIGYDFKIYPLCLKNLLKLIKQFNPDLSYFIIVRKLLQSWKKLKEIEDPPLYTIK
;
A
#
# COMPACT_ATOMS: atom_id res chain seq x y z
N MET A 1 13.34 -4.67 -16.46
CA MET A 1 12.95 -3.48 -15.66
C MET A 1 13.16 -3.79 -14.20
N GLU A 2 13.74 -2.85 -13.47
CA GLU A 2 13.81 -2.90 -12.00
C GLU A 2 12.38 -2.84 -11.41
N ARG A 3 12.14 -3.54 -10.30
CA ARG A 3 10.84 -3.53 -9.62
C ARG A 3 10.81 -2.37 -8.62
N VAL A 4 9.97 -1.39 -8.89
CA VAL A 4 9.73 -0.23 -8.01
C VAL A 4 8.38 -0.41 -7.35
N PHE A 5 8.41 -0.60 -6.04
CA PHE A 5 7.22 -0.91 -5.24
C PHE A 5 6.59 0.37 -4.69
N SER A 6 5.27 0.46 -4.71
CA SER A 6 4.52 1.48 -3.96
C SER A 6 3.24 0.91 -3.37
N PHE A 7 2.60 1.70 -2.53
CA PHE A 7 1.39 1.33 -1.79
C PHE A 7 0.65 2.61 -1.41
N PRO A 8 -0.68 2.59 -1.25
CA PRO A 8 -1.43 3.80 -0.98
C PRO A 8 -1.03 4.42 0.36
N LYS A 9 -1.00 5.75 0.42
CA LYS A 9 -0.69 6.49 1.64
C LYS A 9 -1.66 6.16 2.77
N ILE A 10 -1.13 5.72 3.92
CA ILE A 10 -1.89 5.30 5.11
C ILE A 10 -1.67 6.26 6.28
N GLY A 11 -1.72 7.57 6.01
CA GLY A 11 -1.53 8.61 7.02
C GLY A 11 -0.22 8.45 7.81
N LYS A 12 -0.29 8.52 9.14
CA LYS A 12 0.86 8.41 10.06
C LYS A 12 1.62 7.09 9.96
N TYR A 13 1.00 6.04 9.43
CA TYR A 13 1.60 4.71 9.30
C TYR A 13 2.49 4.55 8.06
N THR A 14 2.39 5.48 7.11
CA THR A 14 3.11 5.42 5.82
C THR A 14 4.61 5.23 6.02
N GLU A 15 5.21 5.98 6.94
CA GLU A 15 6.65 5.94 7.20
C GLU A 15 7.10 4.58 7.75
N VAL A 16 6.34 4.00 8.67
CA VAL A 16 6.63 2.66 9.21
C VAL A 16 6.58 1.60 8.12
N PHE A 17 5.61 1.70 7.21
CA PHE A 17 5.48 0.75 6.11
C PHE A 17 6.61 0.89 5.08
N ILE A 18 7.04 2.11 4.75
CA ILE A 18 8.21 2.36 3.89
C ILE A 18 9.44 1.72 4.51
N GLN A 19 9.71 2.01 5.78
CA GLN A 19 10.88 1.46 6.49
C GLN A 19 10.82 -0.07 6.55
N MET A 20 9.66 -0.64 6.80
CA MET A 20 9.45 -2.08 6.82
C MET A 20 9.78 -2.71 5.45
N LEU A 21 9.19 -2.20 4.37
CA LEU A 21 9.41 -2.72 3.01
C LEU A 21 10.87 -2.56 2.56
N LYS A 22 11.48 -1.39 2.81
CA LYS A 22 12.91 -1.16 2.56
C LYS A 22 13.80 -2.08 3.37
N SER A 23 13.41 -2.40 4.62
CA SER A 23 14.16 -3.36 5.43
C SER A 23 14.17 -4.76 4.81
N PHE A 24 13.18 -5.13 4.00
CA PHE A 24 13.17 -6.38 3.23
C PHE A 24 13.96 -6.28 1.90
N GLY A 25 14.62 -5.16 1.64
CA GLY A 25 15.45 -4.96 0.44
C GLY A 25 14.63 -4.58 -0.79
N LEU A 26 13.39 -4.11 -0.64
CA LEU A 26 12.59 -3.62 -1.76
C LEU A 26 13.01 -2.17 -2.11
N ASN A 27 13.06 -1.87 -3.40
CA ASN A 27 13.08 -0.50 -3.88
C ASN A 27 11.66 0.08 -3.77
N VAL A 28 11.45 1.01 -2.85
CA VAL A 28 10.13 1.55 -2.50
C VAL A 28 10.05 3.02 -2.89
N LEU A 29 9.10 3.33 -3.77
CA LEU A 29 8.65 4.68 -4.07
C LEU A 29 7.69 5.14 -2.97
N THR A 30 8.04 6.22 -2.30
CA THR A 30 7.20 6.83 -1.26
C THR A 30 5.91 7.35 -1.89
N PRO A 31 4.72 6.93 -1.41
CA PRO A 31 3.47 7.39 -2.01
C PRO A 31 3.30 8.91 -1.85
N PRO A 32 2.86 9.60 -2.91
CA PRO A 32 2.72 11.05 -2.89
C PRO A 32 1.67 11.50 -1.87
N PRO A 33 1.72 12.77 -1.40
CA PRO A 33 0.67 13.32 -0.56
C PRO A 33 -0.69 13.24 -1.25
N ILE A 34 -1.74 12.99 -0.47
CA ILE A 34 -3.10 13.02 -0.99
C ILE A 34 -3.49 14.48 -1.22
N THR A 35 -3.75 14.84 -2.47
CA THR A 35 -4.14 16.19 -2.89
C THR A 35 -5.53 16.17 -3.52
N GLU A 36 -6.06 17.34 -3.87
CA GLU A 36 -7.30 17.44 -4.65
C GLU A 36 -7.17 16.72 -6.00
N ARG A 37 -5.98 16.74 -6.62
CA ARG A 37 -5.68 15.99 -7.84
C ARG A 37 -5.89 14.49 -7.62
N THR A 38 -5.33 13.95 -6.54
CA THR A 38 -5.48 12.54 -6.16
C THR A 38 -6.96 12.15 -6.09
N ILE A 39 -7.76 12.97 -5.42
CA ILE A 39 -9.20 12.72 -5.25
C ILE A 39 -9.92 12.80 -6.61
N LYS A 40 -9.65 13.83 -7.42
CA LYS A 40 -10.24 14.02 -8.76
C LYS A 40 -9.94 12.84 -9.68
N LEU A 41 -8.70 12.33 -9.68
CA LEU A 41 -8.33 11.14 -10.45
C LEU A 41 -9.15 9.92 -10.01
N GLY A 42 -9.26 9.70 -8.70
CA GLY A 42 -10.08 8.64 -8.12
C GLY A 42 -11.54 8.72 -8.52
N VAL A 43 -12.16 9.91 -8.43
CA VAL A 43 -13.55 10.16 -8.81
C VAL A 43 -13.75 9.92 -10.30
N LYS A 44 -12.86 10.44 -11.15
CA LYS A 44 -12.96 10.34 -12.62
C LYS A 44 -13.00 8.89 -13.12
N HIS A 45 -12.28 7.99 -12.46
CA HIS A 45 -12.09 6.61 -12.93
C HIS A 45 -12.86 5.56 -12.12
N SER A 46 -13.68 5.96 -11.14
CA SER A 46 -14.48 5.03 -10.34
C SER A 46 -15.97 5.35 -10.40
N ALA A 47 -16.80 4.36 -10.07
CA ALA A 47 -18.24 4.57 -9.98
C ALA A 47 -18.59 5.50 -8.80
N ASP A 48 -19.64 6.30 -8.96
CA ASP A 48 -20.09 7.27 -7.96
C ASP A 48 -20.34 6.64 -6.59
N MET A 49 -20.94 5.45 -6.60
CA MET A 49 -21.31 4.68 -5.41
C MET A 49 -20.11 4.10 -4.64
N MET A 50 -18.89 4.17 -5.18
CA MET A 50 -17.69 3.71 -4.46
C MET A 50 -17.39 4.63 -3.28
N CYS A 51 -17.03 4.02 -2.14
CA CYS A 51 -16.72 4.79 -0.95
C CYS A 51 -15.45 5.64 -1.13
N TYR A 52 -15.37 6.75 -0.41
CA TYR A 52 -14.28 7.71 -0.54
C TYR A 52 -12.87 7.11 -0.43
N PRO A 53 -12.57 6.16 0.50
CA PRO A 53 -11.24 5.53 0.56
C PRO A 53 -10.84 4.81 -0.72
N PHE A 54 -11.79 4.21 -1.45
CA PHE A 54 -11.52 3.60 -2.75
C PHE A 54 -11.02 4.65 -3.74
N LYS A 55 -11.74 5.78 -3.84
CA LYS A 55 -11.41 6.86 -4.77
C LYS A 55 -10.02 7.42 -4.46
N VAL A 56 -9.75 7.71 -3.18
CA VAL A 56 -8.43 8.21 -2.75
C VAL A 56 -7.31 7.25 -3.09
N THR A 57 -7.45 5.96 -2.77
CA THR A 57 -6.40 4.96 -3.02
C THR A 57 -6.20 4.67 -4.51
N LEU A 58 -7.26 4.66 -5.31
CA LEU A 58 -7.17 4.56 -6.77
C LEU A 58 -6.39 5.74 -7.37
N GLY A 59 -6.76 6.97 -6.99
CA GLY A 59 -6.06 8.16 -7.45
C GLY A 59 -4.58 8.17 -7.04
N ASN A 60 -4.29 7.69 -5.82
CA ASN A 60 -2.91 7.61 -5.34
C ASN A 60 -2.10 6.60 -6.16
N PHE A 61 -2.68 5.45 -6.50
CA PHE A 61 -2.04 4.48 -7.40
C PHE A 61 -1.77 5.02 -8.80
N ILE A 62 -2.66 5.84 -9.35
CA ILE A 62 -2.42 6.51 -10.64
C ILE A 62 -1.17 7.39 -10.54
N GLU A 63 -1.08 8.24 -9.51
CA GLU A 63 0.08 9.11 -9.32
C GLU A 63 1.38 8.35 -9.01
N GLU A 64 1.29 7.22 -8.29
CA GLU A 64 2.44 6.35 -8.03
C GLU A 64 2.98 5.72 -9.33
N ILE A 65 2.10 5.25 -10.22
CA ILE A 65 2.50 4.71 -11.52
C ILE A 65 3.11 5.80 -12.40
N GLU A 66 2.51 6.99 -12.44
CA GLU A 66 3.06 8.14 -13.19
C GLU A 66 4.46 8.55 -12.69
N GLN A 67 4.78 8.31 -11.41
CA GLN A 67 6.10 8.55 -10.83
C GLN A 67 7.08 7.37 -11.02
N GLY A 68 6.67 6.31 -11.72
CA GLY A 68 7.53 5.18 -12.09
C GLY A 68 7.37 3.92 -11.23
N ALA A 69 6.36 3.85 -10.35
CA ALA A 69 6.04 2.59 -9.67
C ALA A 69 5.45 1.57 -10.67
N ASN A 70 5.95 0.33 -10.64
CA ASN A 70 5.46 -0.75 -11.51
C ASN A 70 5.00 -1.99 -10.70
N CYS A 71 5.16 -1.96 -9.38
CA CYS A 71 4.71 -2.98 -8.45
C CYS A 71 3.87 -2.32 -7.34
N LEU A 72 2.56 -2.55 -7.34
CA LEU A 72 1.65 -1.98 -6.35
C LEU A 72 1.35 -2.99 -5.25
N ILE A 73 1.33 -2.56 -3.99
CA ILE A 73 0.95 -3.40 -2.85
C ILE A 73 -0.37 -2.87 -2.29
N MET A 74 -1.37 -3.73 -2.17
CA MET A 74 -2.68 -3.36 -1.64
C MET A 74 -3.13 -4.33 -0.56
N TYR A 75 -3.65 -3.82 0.55
CA TYR A 75 -4.13 -4.67 1.64
C TYR A 75 -5.41 -5.41 1.26
N ASP A 76 -5.38 -6.73 1.33
CA ASP A 76 -6.54 -7.61 1.29
C ASP A 76 -7.02 -7.89 2.71
N SER A 77 -8.08 -7.17 3.09
CA SER A 77 -8.64 -7.24 4.45
C SER A 77 -9.37 -8.54 4.75
N ARG A 78 -9.73 -9.36 3.75
CA ARG A 78 -10.54 -10.57 3.89
C ARG A 78 -11.83 -10.41 4.71
N GLY A 79 -12.28 -9.17 4.93
CA GLY A 79 -13.41 -8.83 5.80
C GLY A 79 -14.74 -8.73 5.06
N LYS A 80 -15.74 -8.13 5.72
CA LYS A 80 -17.09 -7.92 5.15
C LYS A 80 -17.23 -6.65 4.29
N CYS A 81 -16.30 -5.70 4.39
CA CYS A 81 -16.35 -4.44 3.64
C CYS A 81 -15.88 -4.61 2.17
N ARG A 82 -16.16 -3.60 1.33
CA ARG A 82 -15.68 -3.52 -0.06
C ARG A 82 -14.16 -3.50 -0.21
N LEU A 83 -13.42 -3.18 0.87
CA LEU A 83 -11.95 -3.17 0.88
C LEU A 83 -11.33 -4.48 0.37
N ARG A 84 -11.97 -5.63 0.63
CA ARG A 84 -11.52 -6.94 0.13
C ARG A 84 -11.40 -7.00 -1.40
N HIS A 85 -12.15 -6.15 -2.10
CA HIS A 85 -12.21 -6.10 -3.56
C HIS A 85 -11.39 -4.96 -4.17
N TYR A 86 -10.79 -4.09 -3.34
CA TYR A 86 -10.11 -2.90 -3.85
C TYR A 86 -8.98 -3.26 -4.80
N TRP A 87 -8.14 -4.24 -4.45
CA TRP A 87 -7.01 -4.62 -5.30
C TRP A 87 -7.44 -5.14 -6.67
N MET A 88 -8.52 -5.95 -6.75
CA MET A 88 -9.06 -6.45 -8.02
C MET A 88 -9.65 -5.31 -8.86
N LEU A 89 -10.42 -4.41 -8.23
CA LEU A 89 -11.06 -3.31 -8.92
C LEU A 89 -10.03 -2.27 -9.37
N HIS A 90 -9.04 -1.93 -8.54
CA HIS A 90 -7.93 -1.09 -8.94
C HIS A 90 -7.17 -1.71 -10.11
N GLU A 91 -6.87 -3.01 -10.07
CA GLU A 91 -6.18 -3.67 -11.16
C GLU A 91 -6.95 -3.55 -12.48
N LEU A 92 -8.25 -3.88 -12.46
CA LEU A 92 -9.12 -3.78 -13.62
C LEU A 92 -9.16 -2.35 -14.18
N ILE A 93 -9.42 -1.35 -13.32
CA ILE A 93 -9.55 0.05 -13.74
C ILE A 93 -8.25 0.57 -14.32
N LEU A 94 -7.12 0.36 -13.62
CA LEU A 94 -5.81 0.87 -14.04
C LEU A 94 -5.34 0.23 -15.34
N ARG A 95 -5.61 -1.07 -15.56
CA ARG A 95 -5.34 -1.73 -16.85
C ARG A 95 -6.23 -1.19 -17.96
N ASN A 96 -7.51 -0.95 -17.69
CA ASN A 96 -8.44 -0.40 -18.69
C ASN A 96 -8.07 1.01 -19.15
N ILE A 97 -7.41 1.81 -18.31
CA ILE A 97 -6.90 3.14 -18.68
C ILE A 97 -5.47 3.11 -19.26
N GLY A 98 -4.90 1.91 -19.48
CA GLY A 98 -3.67 1.72 -20.24
C GLY A 98 -2.38 1.59 -19.43
N TYR A 99 -2.45 1.42 -18.10
CA TYR A 99 -1.25 1.22 -17.28
C TYR A 99 -0.78 -0.24 -17.27
N ASP A 100 0.53 -0.44 -17.35
CA ASP A 100 1.19 -1.73 -17.12
C ASP A 100 1.90 -1.76 -15.76
N PHE A 101 1.50 -2.71 -14.92
CA PHE A 101 2.00 -2.89 -13.56
C PHE A 101 1.64 -4.29 -13.05
N LYS A 102 2.22 -4.64 -11.90
CA LYS A 102 1.83 -5.82 -11.11
C LYS A 102 1.26 -5.38 -9.78
N ILE A 103 0.11 -5.90 -9.39
CA ILE A 103 -0.44 -5.69 -8.06
C ILE A 103 -0.22 -6.93 -7.18
N TYR A 104 0.13 -6.71 -5.92
CA TYR A 104 0.36 -7.75 -4.92
C TYR A 104 -0.63 -7.56 -3.76
N PRO A 105 -1.69 -8.38 -3.68
CA PRO A 105 -2.63 -8.32 -2.56
C PRO A 105 -1.96 -8.83 -1.28
N LEU A 106 -1.81 -7.97 -0.29
CA LEU A 106 -1.17 -8.25 0.99
C LEU A 106 -2.20 -8.67 2.04
N CYS A 107 -2.05 -9.85 2.61
CA CYS A 107 -2.81 -10.29 3.77
C CYS A 107 -1.89 -10.99 4.78
N LEU A 108 -2.33 -11.11 6.04
CA LEU A 108 -1.52 -11.74 7.09
C LEU A 108 -1.10 -13.17 6.72
N LYS A 109 -1.97 -13.94 6.03
CA LYS A 109 -1.66 -15.32 5.64
C LYS A 109 -0.63 -15.44 4.51
N ASN A 110 -0.52 -14.44 3.64
CA ASN A 110 0.42 -14.46 2.50
C ASN A 110 1.64 -13.54 2.69
N LEU A 111 1.71 -12.80 3.79
CA LEU A 111 2.80 -11.88 4.10
C LEU A 111 4.19 -12.52 3.93
N LEU A 112 4.41 -13.67 4.58
CA LEU A 112 5.69 -14.38 4.48
C LEU A 112 6.00 -14.84 3.05
N LYS A 113 4.98 -15.30 2.32
CA LYS A 113 5.11 -15.71 0.92
C LYS A 113 5.49 -14.54 0.03
N LEU A 114 4.86 -13.38 0.21
CA LEU A 114 5.17 -12.16 -0.55
C LEU A 114 6.57 -11.65 -0.25
N ILE A 115 6.96 -11.59 1.03
CA ILE A 115 8.33 -11.17 1.41
C ILE A 115 9.37 -12.08 0.74
N LYS A 116 9.16 -13.40 0.77
CA LYS A 116 10.04 -14.37 0.09
C LYS A 116 10.00 -14.26 -1.44
N GLN A 117 8.86 -13.89 -2.02
CA GLN A 117 8.74 -13.62 -3.46
C GLN A 117 9.50 -12.36 -3.88
N PHE A 118 9.58 -11.35 -3.01
CA PHE A 118 10.30 -10.12 -3.26
C PHE A 118 11.79 -10.28 -3.03
N ASN A 119 12.19 -11.02 -2.00
CA ASN A 119 13.57 -11.29 -1.66
C ASN A 119 13.74 -12.73 -1.10
N PRO A 120 14.10 -13.70 -1.95
CA PRO A 120 14.25 -15.11 -1.55
C PRO A 120 15.36 -15.34 -0.52
N ASP A 121 16.42 -14.54 -0.57
CA ASP A 121 17.66 -14.71 0.19
C ASP A 121 17.51 -14.33 1.68
N LEU A 122 16.43 -13.63 2.04
CA LEU A 122 16.17 -13.27 3.44
C LEU A 122 15.88 -14.50 4.30
N SER A 123 16.71 -14.75 5.31
CA SER A 123 16.41 -15.78 6.31
C SER A 123 15.10 -15.48 7.06
N TYR A 124 14.31 -16.52 7.35
CA TYR A 124 13.05 -16.40 8.10
C TYR A 124 13.24 -15.72 9.46
N PHE A 125 14.37 -15.96 10.12
CA PHE A 125 14.70 -15.31 11.40
C PHE A 125 14.82 -13.79 11.25
N ILE A 126 15.46 -13.33 10.17
CA ILE A 126 15.60 -11.90 9.87
C ILE A 126 14.24 -11.28 9.56
N ILE A 127 13.39 -12.01 8.82
CA ILE A 127 12.03 -11.56 8.50
C ILE A 127 11.21 -11.33 9.78
N VAL A 128 11.15 -12.32 10.66
CA VAL A 128 10.40 -12.22 11.93
C VAL A 128 10.97 -11.09 12.80
N ARG A 129 12.30 -10.97 12.91
CA ARG A 129 12.94 -9.90 13.68
C ARG A 129 12.58 -8.51 13.14
N LYS A 130 12.62 -8.30 11.82
CA LYS A 130 12.25 -7.03 11.18
C LYS A 130 10.75 -6.72 11.34
N LEU A 131 9.88 -7.73 11.28
CA LEU A 131 8.45 -7.58 11.56
C LEU A 131 8.20 -7.15 13.01
N LEU A 132 8.85 -7.79 13.98
CA LEU A 132 8.74 -7.41 15.40
C LEU A 132 9.22 -5.98 15.66
N GLN A 133 10.33 -5.56 15.02
CA GLN A 133 10.82 -4.18 15.10
C GLN A 133 9.82 -3.19 14.50
N SER A 134 9.25 -3.51 13.34
CA SER A 134 8.24 -2.68 12.68
C SER A 134 6.97 -2.58 13.53
N TRP A 135 6.57 -3.66 14.20
CA TRP A 135 5.43 -3.69 15.11
C TRP A 135 5.66 -2.84 16.37
N LYS A 136 6.88 -2.81 16.90
CA LYS A 136 7.24 -1.92 18.01
C LYS A 136 7.08 -0.45 17.61
N LYS A 137 7.62 -0.05 16.45
CA LYS A 137 7.44 1.31 15.91
C LYS A 137 5.97 1.66 15.68
N LEU A 138 5.18 0.69 15.20
CA LEU A 138 3.75 0.88 15.01
C LEU A 138 3.03 1.20 16.32
N LYS A 139 3.35 0.47 17.41
CA LYS A 139 2.81 0.74 18.75
C LYS A 139 3.19 2.12 19.26
N GLU A 140 4.42 2.56 19.05
CA GLU A 140 4.88 3.90 19.44
C GLU A 140 4.05 5.01 18.74
N ILE A 141 3.60 4.78 17.51
CA ILE A 141 2.71 5.71 16.78
C ILE A 141 1.25 5.65 17.29
N GLU A 142 0.84 4.50 17.82
CA GLU A 142 -0.51 4.27 18.35
C GLU A 142 -0.68 4.66 19.82
N ASP A 143 0.42 4.95 20.52
CA ASP A 143 0.45 5.42 21.90
C ASP A 143 0.74 6.93 22.00
N PRO A 144 -0.13 7.81 21.44
CA PRO A 144 0.04 9.25 21.65
C PRO A 144 -0.34 9.59 23.10
N PRO A 145 0.26 10.64 23.69
CA PRO A 145 -0.34 11.27 24.87
C PRO A 145 -1.80 11.61 24.52
N LEU A 146 -2.73 11.23 25.42
CA LEU A 146 -4.18 11.39 25.32
C LEU A 146 -4.59 12.51 24.35
N TYR A 147 -5.33 12.18 23.30
CA TYR A 147 -5.95 13.18 22.42
C TYR A 147 -6.73 14.18 23.28
N THR A 148 -6.16 15.37 23.47
CA THR A 148 -6.91 16.50 24.00
C THR A 148 -7.65 17.06 22.81
N ILE A 149 -8.96 16.77 22.73
CA ILE A 149 -9.86 17.52 21.86
C ILE A 149 -9.80 18.95 22.40
N LYS A 150 -9.14 19.85 21.67
CA LYS A 150 -9.23 21.29 21.92
C LYS A 150 -10.55 21.82 21.38
#